data_AF-A0A952NPC0-F1
#
_entry.id   AF-A0A952NPC0-F1
#
_cell.length_a   1.000
_cell.length_b   1.000
_cell.length_c   1.000
_cell.angle_alpha   90.00
_cell.angle_beta   90.00
_cell.angle_gamma   90.00
#
_symmetry.space_group_name_H-M   'P 1'
#
loop_
_entity.id
_entity.type
_entity.pdbx_description
1 polymer ?
#
loop_
_entity_poly.entity_id
_entity_poly.type
_entity_poly.pdbx_seq_one_letter_code
_entity_poly.pdbx_strand_id
1 'polypeptide(L)'
;MKLRSLLTIGFLALAACSSKVNDASIEDPSLAQTICKGAACATCELPWGGTLAAGASTTSAYSKDLVACDQACGDFGVTLTCKEGQLIGQKKDGSTFTSMLGIVKSCYKKRCDCTNGTAEVEDGKSRVFYRSATASCGAVCEPRSFDCKSGKLFDTDLPQGPSTISSFAAASCAQVPCQPCNTPWGASVPHGGTVTAYSAAIAPCNQACSTVAVQLTCSNGILSGGSISTYKYGSCSTRACQNCALGSGDLIAHGATIKTYKSNTATCELSCAAQSKDLKCADGAITGGDGNEFKYTSCAAATCLTCTLPCGTMIASGGFGYCFKGNKPATCGQTCLSERKQFNCMNGTVAADDGTPMAANAGYTFNSCNEQASCKPCTLPDGKQIIDGAKATLFKSESVTCGQSCFTTANAITLTCANGLMANQDLYKDFKKTKCESSCNTTTGDQGIGRVGGDGGGAPVVWCQLPWGGGTVTPNTSVIAYSRPVAPPGHKCSEYKSLIKCNAYRGLMTGGATYVYPTCRE
;
A
#
# COMPACT_ATOMS: atom_id res chain seq x y z
N MET A 1 -73.62 -32.40 -35.33
CA MET A 1 -74.07 -33.17 -36.52
C MET A 1 -75.43 -33.77 -36.22
N LYS A 2 -76.40 -33.54 -37.12
CA LYS A 2 -77.77 -34.10 -37.12
C LYS A 2 -77.74 -35.62 -37.37
N LEU A 3 -78.73 -36.35 -36.82
CA LEU A 3 -79.66 -37.30 -37.48
C LEU A 3 -80.19 -38.28 -36.42
N ARG A 4 -81.49 -38.21 -36.07
CA ARG A 4 -82.63 -38.95 -36.65
C ARG A 4 -82.67 -40.43 -36.27
N SER A 5 -83.57 -40.70 -35.33
CA SER A 5 -84.21 -41.99 -35.06
C SER A 5 -85.39 -42.17 -36.00
N LEU A 6 -85.49 -43.34 -36.63
CA LEU A 6 -86.68 -43.94 -37.25
C LEU A 6 -86.26 -45.30 -37.82
N LEU A 7 -86.75 -46.40 -37.26
CA LEU A 7 -87.42 -47.45 -38.04
C LEU A 7 -88.03 -48.50 -37.09
N THR A 8 -89.35 -48.59 -37.14
CA THR A 8 -90.18 -49.66 -36.58
C THR A 8 -90.30 -50.76 -37.65
N ILE A 9 -89.95 -52.01 -37.34
CA ILE A 9 -90.19 -53.17 -38.23
C ILE A 9 -91.06 -54.18 -37.49
N GLY A 10 -92.09 -54.65 -38.19
CA GLY A 10 -93.20 -55.45 -37.68
C GLY A 10 -92.90 -56.91 -37.38
N PHE A 11 -93.77 -57.46 -36.54
CA PHE A 11 -93.90 -58.87 -36.21
C PHE A 11 -94.46 -59.65 -37.41
N LEU A 12 -93.75 -60.71 -37.83
CA LEU A 12 -94.31 -61.81 -38.61
C LEU A 12 -94.28 -63.09 -37.75
N ALA A 13 -95.41 -63.78 -37.76
CA ALA A 13 -95.69 -64.98 -36.99
C ALA A 13 -94.82 -66.18 -37.41
N LEU A 14 -94.32 -66.94 -36.43
CA LEU A 14 -93.79 -68.29 -36.65
C LEU A 14 -94.77 -69.34 -36.11
N ALA A 15 -95.11 -70.28 -36.98
CA ALA A 15 -96.01 -71.39 -36.75
C ALA A 15 -95.40 -72.45 -35.82
N ALA A 16 -96.22 -73.00 -34.93
CA ALA A 16 -95.89 -74.12 -34.07
C ALA A 16 -95.78 -75.42 -34.87
N CYS A 17 -94.67 -76.14 -34.72
CA CYS A 17 -94.56 -77.53 -35.14
C CYS A 17 -94.49 -78.40 -33.87
N SER A 18 -95.58 -79.12 -33.59
CA SER A 18 -95.72 -80.06 -32.50
C SER A 18 -95.47 -81.47 -33.03
N SER A 19 -94.47 -82.17 -32.51
CA SER A 19 -94.47 -83.63 -32.52
C SER A 19 -93.76 -84.15 -31.27
N LYS A 20 -94.52 -84.94 -30.51
CA LYS A 20 -94.08 -85.72 -29.34
C LYS A 20 -93.24 -86.89 -29.82
N VAL A 21 -92.09 -87.12 -29.18
CA VAL A 21 -91.49 -88.45 -29.05
C VAL A 21 -91.03 -88.59 -27.60
N ASN A 22 -91.55 -89.60 -26.93
CA ASN A 22 -91.25 -89.97 -25.56
C ASN A 22 -89.96 -90.81 -25.47
N ASP A 23 -89.25 -90.63 -24.37
CA ASP A 23 -88.37 -91.56 -23.64
C ASP A 23 -87.64 -92.67 -24.41
N ALA A 24 -86.32 -92.50 -24.51
CA ALA A 24 -85.37 -93.60 -24.34
C ALA A 24 -84.02 -93.03 -23.86
N SER A 25 -83.66 -93.35 -22.61
CA SER A 25 -82.34 -93.17 -22.03
C SER A 25 -81.33 -94.11 -22.70
N ILE A 26 -80.26 -93.55 -23.28
CA ILE A 26 -79.08 -94.30 -23.71
C ILE A 26 -77.83 -93.55 -23.23
N GLU A 27 -77.10 -94.19 -22.33
CA GLU A 27 -75.74 -93.85 -21.91
C GLU A 27 -74.74 -94.51 -22.89
N ASP A 28 -74.27 -93.81 -23.92
CA ASP A 28 -72.99 -94.11 -24.59
C ASP A 28 -72.49 -92.92 -25.45
N PRO A 29 -71.34 -92.28 -25.15
CA PRO A 29 -70.89 -91.06 -25.82
C PRO A 29 -70.09 -91.26 -27.14
N SER A 30 -70.00 -92.46 -27.74
CA SER A 30 -69.11 -92.69 -28.90
C SER A 30 -69.74 -92.76 -30.30
N LEU A 31 -70.98 -92.27 -30.50
CA LEU A 31 -71.67 -92.37 -31.81
C LEU A 31 -72.35 -91.08 -32.30
N ALA A 32 -71.83 -89.90 -31.93
CA ALA A 32 -72.34 -88.59 -32.37
C ALA A 32 -71.66 -88.03 -33.64
N GLN A 33 -71.24 -88.88 -34.57
CA GLN A 33 -70.90 -88.45 -35.93
C GLN A 33 -71.69 -89.29 -36.92
N THR A 34 -72.44 -88.62 -37.79
CA THR A 34 -73.21 -89.16 -38.94
C THR A 34 -74.73 -89.27 -38.76
N ILE A 35 -75.41 -88.23 -38.24
CA ILE A 35 -76.82 -87.96 -38.61
C ILE A 35 -77.07 -86.44 -38.65
N CYS A 36 -76.86 -85.83 -39.82
CA CYS A 36 -77.50 -84.57 -40.23
C CYS A 36 -77.59 -84.55 -41.77
N LYS A 37 -78.40 -85.46 -42.34
CA LYS A 37 -78.88 -85.37 -43.73
C LYS A 37 -80.40 -85.21 -43.66
N GLY A 38 -80.88 -83.97 -43.61
CA GLY A 38 -82.31 -83.67 -43.79
C GLY A 38 -82.87 -82.49 -43.00
N ALA A 39 -82.25 -82.09 -41.90
CA ALA A 39 -82.61 -80.87 -41.17
C ALA A 39 -81.51 -79.83 -41.38
N ALA A 40 -81.86 -78.66 -41.90
CA ALA A 40 -80.92 -77.54 -42.05
C ALA A 40 -80.24 -77.28 -40.69
N CYS A 41 -78.96 -77.63 -40.56
CA CYS A 41 -78.20 -77.35 -39.34
C CYS A 41 -78.30 -75.86 -39.08
N ALA A 42 -78.98 -75.48 -37.99
CA ALA A 42 -79.23 -74.09 -37.67
C ALA A 42 -77.89 -73.36 -37.51
N THR A 43 -77.54 -72.53 -38.50
CA THR A 43 -76.38 -71.66 -38.43
C THR A 43 -76.76 -70.41 -37.64
N CYS A 44 -75.81 -69.90 -36.87
CA CYS A 44 -76.00 -68.64 -36.16
C CYS A 44 -75.34 -67.50 -36.92
N GLU A 45 -76.06 -66.40 -37.16
CA GLU A 45 -75.49 -65.19 -37.75
C GLU A 45 -74.71 -64.39 -36.71
N LEU A 46 -73.47 -64.00 -37.07
CA LEU A 46 -72.63 -63.18 -36.21
C LEU A 46 -73.07 -61.69 -36.28
N PRO A 47 -72.98 -60.93 -35.17
CA PRO A 47 -73.43 -59.53 -35.12
C PRO A 47 -72.72 -58.58 -36.11
N TRP A 48 -71.52 -58.94 -36.57
CA TRP A 48 -70.71 -58.18 -37.54
C TRP A 48 -70.69 -58.83 -38.94
N GLY A 49 -71.61 -59.74 -39.21
CA GLY A 49 -71.70 -60.50 -40.46
C GLY A 49 -70.86 -61.78 -40.47
N GLY A 50 -71.34 -62.77 -41.24
CA GLY A 50 -70.84 -64.14 -41.30
C GLY A 50 -71.72 -65.11 -40.50
N THR A 51 -71.49 -66.41 -40.66
CA THR A 51 -72.24 -67.48 -39.99
C THR A 51 -71.32 -68.43 -39.23
N LEU A 52 -71.79 -68.94 -38.10
CA LEU A 52 -71.19 -70.06 -37.35
C LEU A 52 -72.05 -71.30 -37.55
N ALA A 53 -71.41 -72.42 -37.87
CA ALA A 53 -72.09 -73.72 -37.88
C ALA A 53 -72.53 -74.12 -36.47
N ALA A 54 -73.61 -74.90 -36.36
CA ALA A 54 -74.07 -75.46 -35.08
C ALA A 54 -72.92 -76.22 -34.39
N GLY A 55 -72.70 -75.93 -33.10
CA GLY A 55 -71.61 -76.48 -32.29
C GLY A 55 -70.25 -75.80 -32.46
N ALA A 56 -70.08 -74.91 -33.46
CA ALA A 56 -68.83 -74.17 -33.63
C ALA A 56 -68.74 -72.98 -32.68
N SER A 57 -67.50 -72.64 -32.29
CA SER A 57 -67.19 -71.48 -31.45
C SER A 57 -66.17 -70.56 -32.13
N THR A 58 -66.24 -69.27 -31.82
CA THR A 58 -65.20 -68.28 -32.18
C THR A 58 -64.77 -67.49 -30.95
N THR A 59 -63.46 -67.27 -30.81
CA THR A 59 -62.84 -66.50 -29.73
C THR A 59 -62.42 -65.09 -30.17
N SER A 60 -62.74 -64.71 -31.40
CA SER A 60 -62.40 -63.40 -31.99
C SER A 60 -63.54 -62.39 -31.80
N ALA A 61 -64.09 -62.34 -30.59
CA ALA A 61 -65.20 -61.47 -30.22
C ALA A 61 -64.87 -60.75 -28.91
N TYR A 62 -65.35 -59.52 -28.75
CA TYR A 62 -65.09 -58.71 -27.56
C TYR A 62 -66.36 -58.04 -27.07
N SER A 63 -66.49 -57.90 -25.75
CA SER A 63 -67.62 -57.21 -25.12
C SER A 63 -67.47 -55.68 -25.10
N LYS A 64 -66.35 -55.14 -25.61
CA LYS A 64 -66.06 -53.71 -25.74
C LYS A 64 -65.25 -53.47 -27.00
N ASP A 65 -65.57 -52.39 -27.71
CA ASP A 65 -64.86 -51.89 -28.87
C ASP A 65 -63.63 -51.05 -28.51
N LEU A 66 -63.69 -50.31 -27.41
CA LEU A 66 -62.60 -49.48 -26.89
C LEU A 66 -62.35 -49.75 -25.41
N VAL A 67 -61.12 -50.14 -25.07
CA VAL A 67 -60.71 -50.43 -23.68
C VAL A 67 -59.89 -49.28 -23.09
N ALA A 68 -59.95 -49.13 -21.76
CA ALA A 68 -59.17 -48.14 -21.03
C ALA A 68 -57.67 -48.47 -21.04
N CYS A 69 -56.85 -47.49 -20.65
CA CYS A 69 -55.39 -47.54 -20.79
C CYS A 69 -54.67 -48.63 -20.00
N ASP A 70 -55.27 -49.00 -18.88
CA ASP A 70 -54.83 -50.01 -17.93
C ASP A 70 -55.45 -51.39 -18.18
N GLN A 71 -56.25 -51.53 -19.25
CA GLN A 71 -56.95 -52.77 -19.57
C GLN A 71 -56.45 -53.37 -20.88
N ALA A 72 -56.35 -54.69 -20.94
CA ALA A 72 -56.04 -55.40 -22.18
C ALA A 72 -57.34 -55.83 -22.89
N CYS A 73 -57.36 -55.80 -24.22
CA CYS A 73 -58.48 -56.35 -25.00
C CYS A 73 -58.78 -57.82 -24.66
N GLY A 74 -57.73 -58.57 -24.29
CA GLY A 74 -57.86 -59.96 -23.83
C GLY A 74 -58.67 -60.15 -22.55
N ASP A 75 -58.95 -59.09 -21.78
CA ASP A 75 -59.80 -59.16 -20.59
C ASP A 75 -61.30 -59.01 -20.92
N PHE A 76 -61.59 -58.49 -22.12
CA PHE A 76 -62.95 -58.37 -22.66
C PHE A 76 -63.24 -59.37 -23.77
N GLY A 77 -62.36 -60.36 -23.95
CA GLY A 77 -62.54 -61.44 -24.90
C GLY A 77 -63.78 -62.28 -24.54
N VAL A 78 -64.55 -62.62 -25.56
CA VAL A 78 -65.75 -63.45 -25.48
C VAL A 78 -65.60 -64.62 -26.43
N THR A 79 -66.00 -65.80 -25.98
CA THR A 79 -66.21 -66.95 -26.86
C THR A 79 -67.69 -67.01 -27.24
N LEU A 80 -68.01 -66.90 -28.53
CA LEU A 80 -69.37 -67.11 -29.04
C LEU A 80 -69.50 -68.54 -29.53
N THR A 81 -70.48 -69.28 -29.04
CA THR A 81 -70.79 -70.65 -29.47
C THR A 81 -72.20 -70.70 -30.04
N CYS A 82 -72.36 -71.29 -31.23
CA CYS A 82 -73.68 -71.50 -31.82
C CYS A 82 -74.31 -72.79 -31.29
N LYS A 83 -75.37 -72.69 -30.49
CA LYS A 83 -76.12 -73.85 -29.98
C LYS A 83 -77.57 -73.74 -30.42
N GLU A 84 -78.03 -74.72 -31.20
CA GLU A 84 -79.42 -74.83 -31.66
C GLU A 84 -79.94 -73.56 -32.38
N GLY A 85 -79.08 -72.90 -33.16
CA GLY A 85 -79.43 -71.67 -33.88
C GLY A 85 -79.40 -70.39 -33.04
N GLN A 86 -79.05 -70.47 -31.75
CA GLN A 86 -78.81 -69.32 -30.89
C GLN A 86 -77.32 -69.16 -30.60
N LEU A 87 -76.81 -67.93 -30.70
CA LEU A 87 -75.48 -67.61 -30.19
C LEU A 87 -75.55 -67.54 -28.66
N ILE A 88 -74.63 -68.22 -28.00
CA ILE A 88 -74.39 -68.11 -26.57
C ILE A 88 -72.98 -67.53 -26.41
N GLY A 89 -72.88 -66.37 -25.77
CA GLY A 89 -71.60 -65.75 -25.45
C GLY A 89 -71.12 -66.19 -24.07
N GLN A 90 -69.83 -66.47 -23.94
CA GLN A 90 -69.18 -66.73 -22.66
C GLN A 90 -68.01 -65.77 -22.49
N LYS A 91 -68.00 -65.01 -21.39
CA LYS A 91 -66.88 -64.14 -21.01
C LYS A 91 -65.73 -64.98 -20.44
N LYS A 92 -64.55 -64.38 -20.37
CA LYS A 92 -63.34 -64.99 -19.78
C LYS A 92 -63.50 -65.44 -18.32
N ASP A 93 -64.37 -64.79 -17.56
CA ASP A 93 -64.71 -65.18 -16.18
C ASP A 93 -65.66 -66.40 -16.10
N GLY A 94 -66.03 -66.97 -17.25
CA GLY A 94 -66.94 -68.11 -17.36
C GLY A 94 -68.42 -67.74 -17.41
N SER A 95 -68.78 -66.47 -17.17
CA SER A 95 -70.18 -66.04 -17.20
C SER A 95 -70.76 -66.06 -18.61
N THR A 96 -71.96 -66.63 -18.74
CA THR A 96 -72.68 -66.72 -20.01
C THR A 96 -73.63 -65.55 -20.19
N PHE A 97 -73.82 -65.10 -21.42
CA PHE A 97 -74.83 -64.10 -21.77
C PHE A 97 -75.49 -64.45 -23.11
N THR A 98 -76.77 -64.13 -23.20
CA THR A 98 -77.61 -64.37 -24.39
C THR A 98 -77.85 -63.09 -25.20
N SER A 99 -77.59 -61.92 -24.63
CA SER A 99 -77.71 -60.65 -25.37
C SER A 99 -76.46 -60.38 -26.20
N MET A 100 -76.63 -60.32 -27.53
CA MET A 100 -75.53 -60.01 -28.46
C MET A 100 -75.27 -58.51 -28.65
N LEU A 101 -76.04 -57.65 -27.96
CA LEU A 101 -75.86 -56.20 -28.02
C LEU A 101 -74.52 -55.81 -27.39
N GLY A 102 -73.68 -55.13 -28.17
CA GLY A 102 -72.37 -54.63 -27.72
C GLY A 102 -71.20 -55.59 -27.95
N ILE A 103 -71.42 -56.76 -28.57
CA ILE A 103 -70.32 -57.64 -28.97
C ILE A 103 -69.77 -57.19 -30.34
N VAL A 104 -68.46 -57.04 -30.42
CA VAL A 104 -67.76 -56.55 -31.61
C VAL A 104 -66.64 -57.50 -32.03
N LYS A 105 -66.29 -57.46 -33.32
CA LYS A 105 -65.21 -58.26 -33.91
C LYS A 105 -63.82 -57.79 -33.50
N SER A 106 -63.68 -56.50 -33.26
CA SER A 106 -62.39 -55.83 -33.04
C SER A 106 -62.44 -55.07 -31.72
N CYS A 107 -61.39 -55.20 -30.92
CA CYS A 107 -61.15 -54.37 -29.76
C CYS A 107 -59.93 -53.49 -30.01
N TYR A 108 -60.08 -52.20 -29.76
CA TYR A 108 -59.02 -51.21 -29.86
C TYR A 108 -58.60 -50.78 -28.46
N LYS A 109 -57.28 -50.75 -28.21
CA LYS A 109 -56.75 -50.06 -27.02
C LYS A 109 -56.74 -48.57 -27.32
N LYS A 110 -57.33 -47.76 -26.43
CA LYS A 110 -57.18 -46.30 -26.52
C LYS A 110 -55.68 -45.96 -26.53
N ARG A 111 -55.24 -45.01 -27.35
CA ARG A 111 -53.86 -44.49 -27.24
C ARG A 111 -53.70 -43.82 -25.88
N CYS A 112 -52.69 -44.24 -25.14
CA CYS A 112 -52.42 -43.82 -23.76
C CYS A 112 -51.11 -43.07 -23.68
N ASP A 113 -50.85 -42.32 -24.74
CA ASP A 113 -49.69 -41.48 -24.85
C ASP A 113 -49.82 -40.39 -23.78
N CYS A 114 -48.74 -40.17 -23.05
CA CYS A 114 -48.69 -39.15 -22.04
C CYS A 114 -48.35 -37.82 -22.69
N THR A 115 -49.03 -36.75 -22.28
CA THR A 115 -48.73 -35.41 -22.75
C THR A 115 -48.15 -34.57 -21.63
N ASN A 116 -47.12 -33.80 -21.94
CA ASN A 116 -46.58 -32.76 -21.07
C ASN A 116 -46.30 -31.51 -21.93
N GLY A 117 -47.21 -30.53 -21.86
CA GLY A 117 -47.23 -29.40 -22.79
C GLY A 117 -47.46 -29.88 -24.23
N THR A 118 -46.51 -29.61 -25.12
CA THR A 118 -46.56 -29.99 -26.54
C THR A 118 -45.88 -31.33 -26.85
N ALA A 119 -45.24 -31.95 -25.86
CA ALA A 119 -44.56 -33.23 -26.03
C ALA A 119 -45.49 -34.40 -25.72
N GLU A 120 -45.58 -35.32 -26.68
CA GLU A 120 -46.21 -36.63 -26.51
C GLU A 120 -45.13 -37.69 -26.21
N VAL A 121 -45.46 -38.63 -25.33
CA VAL A 121 -44.64 -39.80 -24.97
C VAL A 121 -45.51 -41.03 -25.14
N GLU A 122 -45.11 -41.94 -26.02
CA GLU A 122 -45.85 -43.19 -26.25
C GLU A 122 -45.93 -44.04 -24.97
N ASP A 123 -47.07 -44.68 -24.74
CA ASP A 123 -47.29 -45.59 -23.60
C ASP A 123 -46.18 -46.65 -23.51
N GLY A 124 -45.56 -46.79 -22.33
CA GLY A 124 -44.42 -47.69 -22.11
C GLY A 124 -43.05 -47.15 -22.54
N LYS A 125 -42.95 -45.92 -23.06
CA LYS A 125 -41.66 -45.26 -23.36
C LYS A 125 -41.28 -44.25 -22.28
N SER A 126 -40.00 -43.93 -22.22
CA SER A 126 -39.46 -42.88 -21.35
C SER A 126 -39.01 -41.69 -22.17
N ARG A 127 -39.12 -40.48 -21.60
CA ARG A 127 -38.62 -39.23 -22.20
C ARG A 127 -38.00 -38.34 -21.14
N VAL A 128 -36.91 -37.67 -21.51
CA VAL A 128 -36.27 -36.66 -20.67
C VAL A 128 -36.96 -35.31 -20.83
N PHE A 129 -37.29 -34.70 -19.70
CA PHE A 129 -37.79 -33.33 -19.60
C PHE A 129 -36.84 -32.48 -18.77
N TYR A 130 -36.96 -31.16 -18.93
CA TYR A 130 -36.10 -30.17 -18.29
C TYR A 130 -36.92 -29.19 -17.47
N ARG A 131 -36.31 -28.66 -16.40
CA ARG A 131 -36.96 -27.67 -15.53
C ARG A 131 -37.34 -26.38 -16.28
N SER A 132 -36.51 -25.99 -17.24
CA SER A 132 -36.71 -24.81 -18.09
C SER A 132 -36.39 -25.14 -19.54
N ALA A 133 -37.05 -24.45 -20.47
CA ALA A 133 -36.75 -24.55 -21.91
C ALA A 133 -35.45 -23.83 -22.29
N THR A 134 -34.97 -22.92 -21.43
CA THR A 134 -33.69 -22.22 -21.58
C THR A 134 -32.92 -22.26 -20.28
N ALA A 135 -31.62 -22.54 -20.36
CA ALA A 135 -30.68 -22.34 -19.27
C ALA A 135 -29.94 -21.03 -19.51
N SER A 136 -29.87 -20.17 -18.48
CA SER A 136 -29.04 -18.97 -18.51
C SER A 136 -27.57 -19.35 -18.66
N CYS A 137 -26.75 -18.44 -19.19
CA CYS A 137 -25.30 -18.64 -19.30
C CYS A 137 -24.69 -19.16 -17.98
N GLY A 138 -23.95 -20.26 -18.06
CA GLY A 138 -23.31 -20.92 -16.92
C GLY A 138 -24.23 -21.85 -16.10
N ALA A 139 -25.54 -21.83 -16.33
CA ALA A 139 -26.46 -22.78 -15.72
C ALA A 139 -26.52 -24.07 -16.55
N VAL A 140 -26.52 -25.21 -15.87
CA VAL A 140 -26.69 -26.52 -16.53
C VAL A 140 -28.19 -26.79 -16.68
N CYS A 141 -28.61 -27.33 -17.82
CA CYS A 141 -29.96 -27.85 -17.96
C CYS A 141 -30.13 -28.98 -16.94
N GLU A 142 -31.16 -28.96 -16.11
CA GLU A 142 -31.47 -30.05 -15.17
C GLU A 142 -32.39 -31.07 -15.87
N PRO A 143 -31.87 -32.20 -16.40
CA PRO A 143 -32.71 -33.24 -16.98
C PRO A 143 -33.36 -34.12 -15.90
N ARG A 144 -34.56 -34.60 -16.18
CA ARG A 144 -35.22 -35.69 -15.46
C ARG A 144 -35.90 -36.63 -16.45
N SER A 145 -35.78 -37.94 -16.22
CA SER A 145 -36.43 -38.96 -17.04
C SER A 145 -37.81 -39.29 -16.49
N PHE A 146 -38.80 -39.38 -17.37
CA PHE A 146 -40.16 -39.78 -17.02
C PHE A 146 -40.62 -40.94 -17.89
N ASP A 147 -41.17 -41.97 -17.27
CA ASP A 147 -41.80 -43.11 -17.91
C ASP A 147 -43.29 -42.82 -18.12
N CYS A 148 -43.81 -43.05 -19.34
CA CYS A 148 -45.23 -43.05 -19.58
C CYS A 148 -45.82 -44.43 -19.28
N LYS A 149 -46.76 -44.51 -18.33
CA LYS A 149 -47.49 -45.75 -18.00
C LYS A 149 -48.98 -45.45 -17.90
N SER A 150 -49.77 -46.03 -18.80
CA SER A 150 -51.23 -45.91 -18.86
C SER A 150 -51.72 -44.45 -18.91
N GLY A 151 -51.07 -43.60 -19.69
CA GLY A 151 -51.43 -42.18 -19.86
C GLY A 151 -51.00 -41.27 -18.71
N LYS A 152 -50.15 -41.73 -17.80
CA LYS A 152 -49.55 -40.92 -16.72
C LYS A 152 -48.02 -41.00 -16.77
N LEU A 153 -47.36 -39.88 -16.51
CA LEU A 153 -45.90 -39.79 -16.41
C LEU A 153 -45.44 -40.06 -14.98
N PHE A 154 -44.42 -40.88 -14.85
CA PHE A 154 -43.79 -41.25 -13.58
C PHE A 154 -42.31 -40.90 -13.65
N ASP A 155 -41.79 -40.20 -12.63
CA ASP A 155 -40.37 -39.92 -12.52
C ASP A 155 -39.61 -41.24 -12.30
N THR A 156 -38.64 -41.55 -13.17
CA THR A 156 -37.89 -42.81 -13.10
C THR A 156 -37.08 -42.93 -11.81
N ASP A 157 -36.72 -41.80 -11.17
CA ASP A 157 -35.90 -41.76 -9.97
C ASP A 157 -36.72 -41.81 -8.67
N LEU A 158 -38.05 -41.66 -8.74
CA LEU A 158 -38.94 -41.69 -7.58
C LEU A 158 -39.93 -42.88 -7.67
N PRO A 159 -39.68 -43.97 -6.92
CA PRO A 159 -40.49 -45.19 -7.02
C PRO A 159 -41.91 -45.07 -6.41
N GLN A 160 -42.30 -43.91 -5.88
CA GLN A 160 -43.51 -43.74 -5.06
C GLN A 160 -44.45 -42.68 -5.67
N GLY A 161 -45.23 -43.09 -6.67
CA GLY A 161 -46.42 -42.37 -7.12
C GLY A 161 -46.24 -41.38 -8.27
N PRO A 162 -47.36 -40.88 -8.84
CA PRO A 162 -47.33 -39.90 -9.92
C PRO A 162 -46.67 -38.60 -9.42
N SER A 163 -45.47 -38.33 -9.91
CA SER A 163 -44.74 -37.10 -9.59
C SER A 163 -45.41 -35.91 -10.28
N THR A 164 -45.50 -34.78 -9.59
CA THR A 164 -46.01 -33.54 -10.20
C THR A 164 -44.99 -33.03 -11.21
N ILE A 165 -45.20 -33.39 -12.48
CA ILE A 165 -44.37 -32.98 -13.63
C ILE A 165 -44.34 -31.46 -13.86
N SER A 166 -45.12 -30.69 -13.10
CA SER A 166 -45.23 -29.23 -13.22
C SER A 166 -43.90 -28.49 -13.11
N SER A 167 -42.88 -29.09 -12.48
CA SER A 167 -41.54 -28.51 -12.41
C SER A 167 -40.62 -28.86 -13.58
N PHE A 168 -40.98 -29.80 -14.46
CA PHE A 168 -40.20 -30.24 -15.63
C PHE A 168 -41.09 -30.23 -16.89
N ALA A 169 -41.52 -29.04 -17.32
CA ALA A 169 -42.44 -28.87 -18.44
C ALA A 169 -41.76 -28.83 -19.83
N ALA A 170 -40.44 -28.63 -19.89
CA ALA A 170 -39.75 -28.40 -21.16
C ALA A 170 -39.24 -29.71 -21.78
N ALA A 171 -39.63 -29.99 -23.03
CA ALA A 171 -39.21 -31.20 -23.75
C ALA A 171 -37.77 -31.13 -24.29
N SER A 172 -37.19 -29.93 -24.31
CA SER A 172 -35.82 -29.65 -24.70
C SER A 172 -35.34 -28.43 -23.93
N CYS A 173 -34.04 -28.35 -23.66
CA CYS A 173 -33.43 -27.19 -23.05
C CYS A 173 -32.35 -26.63 -24.00
N ALA A 174 -32.53 -25.38 -24.43
CA ALA A 174 -31.53 -24.66 -25.18
C ALA A 174 -30.58 -23.93 -24.22
N GLN A 175 -29.28 -24.19 -24.36
CA GLN A 175 -28.25 -23.44 -23.65
C GLN A 175 -28.10 -22.07 -24.30
N VAL A 176 -28.32 -21.00 -23.54
CA VAL A 176 -28.02 -19.64 -24.02
C VAL A 176 -26.50 -19.49 -24.06
N PRO A 177 -25.88 -19.29 -25.24
CA PRO A 177 -24.43 -19.17 -25.33
C PRO A 177 -23.98 -17.95 -24.53
N CYS A 178 -22.99 -18.16 -23.67
CA CYS A 178 -22.41 -17.10 -22.87
C CYS A 178 -21.76 -16.03 -23.74
N GLN A 179 -22.07 -14.77 -23.47
CA GLN A 179 -21.49 -13.66 -24.23
C GLN A 179 -20.01 -13.47 -23.83
N PRO A 180 -19.08 -13.40 -24.81
CA PRO A 180 -17.72 -13.00 -24.53
C PRO A 180 -17.67 -11.52 -24.15
N CYS A 181 -16.64 -11.12 -23.43
CA CYS A 181 -16.40 -9.73 -23.10
C CYS A 181 -15.46 -9.08 -24.11
N ASN A 182 -15.82 -7.89 -24.57
CA ASN A 182 -14.95 -7.07 -25.40
C ASN A 182 -14.12 -6.13 -24.51
N THR A 183 -12.81 -6.13 -24.69
CA THR A 183 -11.90 -5.23 -23.98
C THR A 183 -11.74 -3.90 -24.74
N PRO A 184 -11.38 -2.79 -24.07
CA PRO A 184 -11.14 -1.49 -24.72
C PRO A 184 -10.05 -1.50 -25.78
N TRP A 185 -9.11 -2.46 -25.71
CA TRP A 185 -8.03 -2.63 -26.67
C TRP A 185 -8.35 -3.66 -27.77
N GLY A 186 -9.63 -4.05 -27.91
CA GLY A 186 -10.11 -4.86 -29.03
C GLY A 186 -9.94 -6.38 -28.90
N ALA A 187 -9.43 -6.88 -27.77
CA ALA A 187 -9.39 -8.32 -27.51
C ALA A 187 -10.75 -8.85 -27.00
N SER A 188 -11.07 -10.10 -27.35
CA SER A 188 -12.25 -10.82 -26.85
C SER A 188 -11.85 -11.82 -25.76
N VAL A 189 -12.52 -11.77 -24.61
CA VAL A 189 -12.29 -12.67 -23.48
C VAL A 189 -13.50 -13.61 -23.36
N PRO A 190 -13.32 -14.95 -23.44
CA PRO A 190 -14.42 -15.89 -23.27
C PRO A 190 -15.05 -15.76 -21.87
N HIS A 191 -16.34 -16.09 -21.74
CA HIS A 191 -16.99 -16.15 -20.42
C HIS A 191 -16.23 -17.07 -19.46
N GLY A 192 -16.04 -16.63 -18.22
CA GLY A 192 -15.22 -17.30 -17.22
C GLY A 192 -13.71 -17.09 -17.41
N GLY A 193 -13.28 -16.52 -18.55
CA GLY A 193 -11.89 -16.18 -18.81
C GLY A 193 -11.43 -14.95 -18.02
N THR A 194 -10.12 -14.88 -17.80
CA THR A 194 -9.47 -13.72 -17.18
C THR A 194 -8.48 -13.06 -18.13
N VAL A 195 -8.34 -11.73 -18.04
CA VAL A 195 -7.33 -10.97 -18.78
C VAL A 195 -6.62 -9.99 -17.86
N THR A 196 -5.33 -9.76 -18.06
CA THR A 196 -4.59 -8.71 -17.36
C THR A 196 -4.77 -7.40 -18.12
N ALA A 197 -5.24 -6.37 -17.41
CA ALA A 197 -5.45 -5.03 -17.93
C ALA A 197 -4.52 -4.05 -17.21
N TYR A 198 -4.06 -3.01 -17.90
CA TYR A 198 -3.14 -2.02 -17.37
C TYR A 198 -3.77 -0.63 -17.36
N SER A 199 -3.50 0.15 -16.30
CA SER A 199 -3.96 1.53 -16.19
C SER A 199 -3.08 2.52 -16.97
N ALA A 200 -1.87 2.11 -17.32
CA ALA A 200 -0.95 2.84 -18.19
C ALA A 200 -0.29 1.90 -19.21
N ALA A 201 -0.09 2.37 -20.45
CA ALA A 201 0.66 1.64 -21.48
C ALA A 201 2.17 1.61 -21.20
N ILE A 202 2.65 2.56 -20.40
CA ILE A 202 4.05 2.69 -20.00
C ILE A 202 4.09 2.90 -18.49
N ALA A 203 4.72 2.00 -17.76
CA ALA A 203 4.93 2.15 -16.32
C ALA A 203 5.96 3.25 -16.02
N PRO A 204 5.80 4.04 -14.95
CA PRO A 204 6.78 5.02 -14.52
C PRO A 204 8.18 4.41 -14.29
N CYS A 205 9.22 5.22 -14.35
CA CYS A 205 10.58 4.79 -14.01
C CYS A 205 10.59 4.18 -12.58
N ASN A 206 11.34 3.09 -12.40
CA ASN A 206 11.38 2.24 -11.20
C ASN A 206 10.08 1.53 -10.82
N GLN A 207 9.06 1.52 -11.68
CA GLN A 207 7.85 0.74 -11.47
C GLN A 207 7.77 -0.39 -12.50
N ALA A 208 7.43 -1.58 -12.02
CA ALA A 208 7.11 -2.71 -12.88
C ALA A 208 5.67 -2.57 -13.41
N CYS A 209 5.38 -3.11 -14.59
CA CYS A 209 4.01 -3.13 -15.11
C CYS A 209 2.99 -3.82 -14.19
N SER A 210 3.45 -4.69 -13.29
CA SER A 210 2.61 -5.31 -12.26
C SER A 210 2.01 -4.31 -11.26
N THR A 211 2.62 -3.13 -11.05
CA THR A 211 2.07 -2.11 -10.13
C THR A 211 0.87 -1.36 -10.72
N VAL A 212 0.72 -1.40 -12.04
CA VAL A 212 -0.37 -0.76 -12.80
C VAL A 212 -1.31 -1.79 -13.43
N ALA A 213 -1.15 -3.07 -13.09
CA ALA A 213 -1.92 -4.18 -13.63
C ALA A 213 -3.09 -4.57 -12.71
N VAL A 214 -4.18 -5.05 -13.31
CA VAL A 214 -5.28 -5.73 -12.61
C VAL A 214 -5.75 -6.93 -13.42
N GLN A 215 -6.25 -7.96 -12.75
CA GLN A 215 -6.91 -9.08 -13.41
C GLN A 215 -8.40 -8.78 -13.55
N LEU A 216 -8.89 -8.78 -14.79
CA LEU A 216 -10.32 -8.66 -15.09
C LEU A 216 -10.89 -10.04 -15.41
N THR A 217 -12.07 -10.33 -14.89
CA THR A 217 -12.80 -11.58 -15.12
C THR A 217 -14.06 -11.32 -15.94
N CYS A 218 -14.24 -12.06 -17.03
CA CYS A 218 -15.42 -11.94 -17.87
C CYS A 218 -16.59 -12.77 -17.32
N SER A 219 -17.69 -12.10 -17.00
CA SER A 219 -18.95 -12.74 -16.61
C SER A 219 -20.08 -12.28 -17.53
N ASN A 220 -20.33 -13.08 -18.56
CA ASN A 220 -21.46 -12.96 -19.49
C ASN A 220 -21.54 -11.56 -20.15
N GLY A 221 -20.47 -11.18 -20.84
CA GLY A 221 -20.34 -9.88 -21.50
C GLY A 221 -19.87 -8.74 -20.59
N ILE A 222 -19.75 -8.95 -19.28
CA ILE A 222 -19.33 -7.92 -18.33
C ILE A 222 -17.95 -8.25 -17.75
N LEU A 223 -16.98 -7.36 -17.91
CA LEU A 223 -15.68 -7.45 -17.22
C LEU A 223 -15.80 -6.92 -15.80
N SER A 224 -15.37 -7.73 -14.83
CA SER A 224 -15.32 -7.41 -13.39
C SER A 224 -13.89 -7.49 -12.87
N GLY A 225 -13.59 -6.94 -11.69
CA GLY A 225 -12.24 -6.93 -11.09
C GLY A 225 -11.53 -5.57 -11.13
N GLY A 226 -12.06 -4.59 -11.87
CA GLY A 226 -11.53 -3.22 -11.93
C GLY A 226 -12.40 -2.31 -12.80
N SER A 227 -12.19 -0.99 -12.72
CA SER A 227 -12.90 -0.03 -13.58
C SER A 227 -12.30 -0.04 -14.99
N ILE A 228 -13.11 -0.38 -16.00
CA ILE A 228 -12.68 -0.45 -17.39
C ILE A 228 -12.27 0.93 -17.96
N SER A 229 -12.75 2.02 -17.37
CA SER A 229 -12.33 3.38 -17.72
C SER A 229 -10.91 3.69 -17.24
N THR A 230 -10.44 3.03 -16.17
CA THR A 230 -9.09 3.16 -15.62
C THR A 230 -8.11 2.24 -16.34
N TYR A 231 -8.49 0.96 -16.55
CA TYR A 231 -7.62 -0.06 -17.11
C TYR A 231 -7.92 -0.29 -18.60
N LYS A 232 -7.44 0.62 -19.44
CA LYS A 232 -7.75 0.67 -20.89
C LYS A 232 -6.69 0.07 -21.81
N TYR A 233 -5.60 -0.45 -21.27
CA TYR A 233 -4.47 -0.97 -22.04
C TYR A 233 -4.32 -2.49 -21.87
N GLY A 234 -4.15 -3.21 -22.98
CA GLY A 234 -3.93 -4.66 -22.99
C GLY A 234 -2.47 -5.10 -22.85
N SER A 235 -1.54 -4.14 -22.90
CA SER A 235 -0.12 -4.36 -22.68
C SER A 235 0.48 -3.17 -21.94
N CYS A 236 1.62 -3.41 -21.29
CA CYS A 236 2.41 -2.39 -20.63
C CYS A 236 3.89 -2.63 -20.91
N SER A 237 4.64 -1.54 -21.09
CA SER A 237 6.10 -1.55 -21.16
C SER A 237 6.70 -0.70 -20.03
N THR A 238 7.91 -1.00 -19.58
CA THR A 238 8.58 -0.19 -18.55
C THR A 238 9.31 0.97 -19.21
N ARG A 239 9.10 2.20 -18.74
CA ARG A 239 9.90 3.35 -19.16
C ARG A 239 11.34 3.15 -18.72
N ALA A 240 12.29 3.23 -19.65
CA ALA A 240 13.71 3.32 -19.31
C ALA A 240 13.95 4.62 -18.52
N CYS A 241 14.55 4.50 -17.35
CA CYS A 241 14.88 5.63 -16.51
C CYS A 241 15.95 6.50 -17.17
N GLN A 242 15.79 7.83 -17.09
CA GLN A 242 16.78 8.74 -17.67
C GLN A 242 17.99 8.93 -16.75
N ASN A 243 19.18 8.93 -17.37
CA ASN A 243 20.42 9.36 -16.74
C ASN A 243 20.42 10.87 -16.53
N CYS A 244 21.19 11.34 -15.57
CA CYS A 244 21.35 12.78 -15.31
C CYS A 244 22.67 13.26 -15.89
N ALA A 245 22.66 14.37 -16.62
CA ALA A 245 23.88 15.02 -17.10
C ALA A 245 24.37 16.04 -16.07
N LEU A 246 25.66 16.00 -15.76
CA LEU A 246 26.35 17.08 -15.05
C LEU A 246 26.69 18.22 -16.02
N GLY A 247 26.93 19.41 -15.49
CA GLY A 247 27.38 20.55 -16.30
C GLY A 247 28.74 20.34 -17.00
N SER A 248 29.47 19.27 -16.68
CA SER A 248 30.69 18.83 -17.35
C SER A 248 30.44 17.99 -18.61
N GLY A 249 29.23 17.44 -18.77
CA GLY A 249 28.88 16.43 -19.77
C GLY A 249 28.91 14.98 -19.27
N ASP A 250 29.43 14.73 -18.06
CA ASP A 250 29.40 13.39 -17.46
C ASP A 250 27.96 12.92 -17.18
N LEU A 251 27.69 11.63 -17.39
CA LEU A 251 26.38 11.02 -17.13
C LEU A 251 26.37 10.24 -15.82
N ILE A 252 25.39 10.54 -14.97
CA ILE A 252 25.09 9.79 -13.74
C ILE A 252 23.95 8.83 -14.06
N ALA A 253 24.20 7.53 -13.91
CA ALA A 253 23.17 6.52 -14.08
C ALA A 253 21.99 6.78 -13.11
N HIS A 254 20.77 6.52 -13.57
CA HIS A 254 19.59 6.61 -12.72
C HIS A 254 19.77 5.86 -11.40
N GLY A 255 19.40 6.48 -10.27
CA GLY A 255 19.49 5.87 -8.93
C GLY A 255 20.88 5.88 -8.32
N ALA A 256 21.93 6.15 -9.10
CA ALA A 256 23.29 6.27 -8.59
C ALA A 256 23.46 7.53 -7.73
N THR A 257 24.33 7.43 -6.74
CA THR A 257 24.84 8.56 -5.97
C THR A 257 26.33 8.67 -6.24
N ILE A 258 26.78 9.85 -6.65
CA ILE A 258 28.19 10.13 -6.95
C ILE A 258 28.65 11.33 -6.15
N LYS A 259 29.90 11.28 -5.68
CA LYS A 259 30.58 12.42 -5.07
C LYS A 259 31.11 13.32 -6.18
N THR A 260 30.65 14.57 -6.21
CA THR A 260 31.08 15.58 -7.17
C THR A 260 31.72 16.77 -6.46
N TYR A 261 32.37 17.65 -7.24
CA TYR A 261 33.18 18.75 -6.74
C TYR A 261 32.88 20.04 -7.51
N LYS A 262 33.01 21.19 -6.85
CA LYS A 262 32.86 22.52 -7.50
C LYS A 262 33.99 22.83 -8.48
N SER A 263 35.20 22.34 -8.21
CA SER A 263 36.39 22.47 -9.06
C SER A 263 37.05 21.10 -9.24
N ASN A 264 37.71 20.88 -10.39
CA ASN A 264 38.55 19.71 -10.62
C ASN A 264 39.92 19.79 -9.93
N THR A 265 40.25 20.93 -9.34
CA THR A 265 41.51 21.16 -8.60
C THR A 265 41.20 21.93 -7.32
N ALA A 266 41.69 21.42 -6.19
CA ALA A 266 41.65 22.13 -4.92
C ALA A 266 42.48 23.42 -4.98
N THR A 267 42.16 24.41 -4.14
CA THR A 267 43.07 25.53 -3.89
C THR A 267 43.85 25.25 -2.62
N CYS A 268 44.91 26.01 -2.36
CA CYS A 268 45.64 25.88 -1.08
C CYS A 268 44.80 26.22 0.15
N GLU A 269 43.67 26.90 -0.04
CA GLU A 269 42.76 27.30 1.03
C GLU A 269 41.59 26.32 1.21
N LEU A 270 41.21 25.58 0.15
CA LEU A 270 40.10 24.63 0.17
C LEU A 270 40.51 23.25 -0.32
N SER A 271 40.44 22.27 0.57
CA SER A 271 40.59 20.85 0.22
C SER A 271 39.46 20.36 -0.69
N CYS A 272 39.70 19.30 -1.45
CA CYS A 272 38.66 18.65 -2.26
C CYS A 272 37.45 18.23 -1.41
N ALA A 273 37.68 17.76 -0.18
CA ALA A 273 36.61 17.38 0.74
C ALA A 273 35.70 18.58 1.09
N ALA A 274 36.28 19.76 1.34
CA ALA A 274 35.55 20.97 1.69
C ALA A 274 34.66 21.52 0.56
N GLN A 275 34.94 21.14 -0.69
CA GLN A 275 34.18 21.54 -1.88
C GLN A 275 33.46 20.38 -2.58
N SER A 276 33.32 19.25 -1.90
CA SER A 276 32.62 18.07 -2.43
C SER A 276 31.15 18.04 -2.01
N LYS A 277 30.31 17.39 -2.81
CA LYS A 277 28.90 17.12 -2.52
C LYS A 277 28.49 15.79 -3.12
N ASP A 278 27.66 15.03 -2.42
CA ASP A 278 27.06 13.83 -2.99
C ASP A 278 25.78 14.22 -3.73
N LEU A 279 25.72 13.91 -5.02
CA LEU A 279 24.57 14.14 -5.89
C LEU A 279 23.92 12.81 -6.24
N LYS A 280 22.58 12.77 -6.27
CA LYS A 280 21.80 11.58 -6.62
C LYS A 280 20.95 11.85 -7.85
N CYS A 281 21.00 10.95 -8.83
CA CYS A 281 20.17 11.02 -10.01
C CYS A 281 18.80 10.34 -9.80
N ALA A 282 17.72 11.06 -10.07
CA ALA A 282 16.34 10.60 -10.00
C ALA A 282 15.60 10.96 -11.30
N ASP A 283 15.58 10.01 -12.23
CA ASP A 283 14.90 10.04 -13.54
C ASP A 283 15.19 11.33 -14.34
N GLY A 284 16.47 11.57 -14.62
CA GLY A 284 16.94 12.78 -15.32
C GLY A 284 17.05 14.02 -14.44
N ALA A 285 16.56 14.01 -13.19
CA ALA A 285 16.70 15.11 -12.25
C ALA A 285 17.81 14.85 -11.22
N ILE A 286 18.71 15.81 -11.05
CA ILE A 286 19.72 15.79 -9.97
C ILE A 286 19.08 16.24 -8.67
N THR A 287 19.32 15.50 -7.60
CA THR A 287 18.92 15.82 -6.23
C THR A 287 20.15 15.93 -5.34
N GLY A 288 20.07 16.76 -4.29
CA GLY A 288 21.18 16.99 -3.34
C GLY A 288 22.05 18.23 -3.64
N GLY A 289 21.81 18.93 -4.75
CA GLY A 289 22.51 20.16 -5.12
C GLY A 289 22.25 20.56 -6.58
N ASP A 290 22.97 21.58 -7.06
CA ASP A 290 22.98 21.98 -8.48
C ASP A 290 24.11 21.25 -9.22
N GLY A 291 23.75 20.46 -10.24
CA GLY A 291 24.69 19.72 -11.08
C GLY A 291 25.57 20.60 -11.99
N ASN A 292 25.23 21.88 -12.15
CA ASN A 292 26.07 22.87 -12.81
C ASN A 292 27.12 23.45 -11.87
N GLU A 293 26.80 23.57 -10.57
CA GLU A 293 27.73 24.05 -9.56
C GLU A 293 28.76 22.97 -9.19
N PHE A 294 28.31 21.73 -8.95
CA PHE A 294 29.20 20.60 -8.63
C PHE A 294 29.33 19.65 -9.82
N LYS A 295 29.94 20.16 -10.89
CA LYS A 295 29.99 19.48 -12.19
C LYS A 295 31.13 18.49 -12.37
N TYR A 296 32.14 18.46 -11.48
CA TYR A 296 33.32 17.60 -11.65
C TYR A 296 33.20 16.31 -10.85
N THR A 297 33.56 15.17 -11.46
CA THR A 297 33.54 13.84 -10.83
C THR A 297 34.84 13.47 -10.10
N SER A 298 35.90 14.26 -10.31
CA SER A 298 37.19 14.11 -9.64
C SER A 298 37.73 15.47 -9.23
N CYS A 299 38.50 15.51 -8.14
CA CYS A 299 39.24 16.69 -7.71
C CYS A 299 40.67 16.29 -7.36
N ALA A 300 41.65 16.97 -7.95
CA ALA A 300 43.06 16.82 -7.62
C ALA A 300 43.43 17.78 -6.48
N ALA A 301 44.20 17.30 -5.50
CA ALA A 301 44.77 18.17 -4.48
C ALA A 301 45.76 19.16 -5.11
N ALA A 302 45.72 20.43 -4.71
CA ALA A 302 46.73 21.39 -5.13
C ALA A 302 48.10 21.00 -4.56
N THR A 303 49.13 21.02 -5.42
CA THR A 303 50.53 21.04 -4.98
C THR A 303 50.87 22.44 -4.48
N CYS A 304 50.63 22.67 -3.20
CA CYS A 304 50.90 23.96 -2.57
C CYS A 304 52.38 24.10 -2.22
N LEU A 305 53.00 25.17 -2.69
CA LEU A 305 54.37 25.51 -2.33
C LEU A 305 54.44 25.93 -0.85
N THR A 306 55.39 25.36 -0.12
CA THR A 306 55.77 25.83 1.22
C THR A 306 56.47 27.17 1.12
N CYS A 307 56.28 28.03 2.11
CA CYS A 307 57.06 29.25 2.24
C CYS A 307 58.17 29.09 3.27
N THR A 308 59.33 29.67 2.99
CA THR A 308 60.38 29.87 4.00
C THR A 308 60.26 31.28 4.55
N LEU A 309 59.95 31.41 5.83
CA LEU A 309 59.88 32.70 6.51
C LEU A 309 61.27 33.36 6.61
N PRO A 310 61.36 34.68 6.82
CA PRO A 310 62.65 35.37 6.98
C PRO A 310 63.54 34.80 8.10
N CYS A 311 62.93 34.18 9.11
CA CYS A 311 63.62 33.49 10.19
C CYS A 311 64.02 32.03 9.90
N GLY A 312 63.87 31.56 8.65
CA GLY A 312 64.23 30.20 8.22
C GLY A 312 63.16 29.13 8.48
N THR A 313 62.11 29.44 9.24
CA THR A 313 61.00 28.52 9.50
C THR A 313 60.21 28.25 8.22
N MET A 314 60.01 26.97 7.87
CA MET A 314 59.12 26.59 6.77
C MET A 314 57.68 26.46 7.26
N ILE A 315 56.75 27.10 6.55
CA ILE A 315 55.32 26.98 6.79
C ILE A 315 54.60 26.54 5.51
N ALA A 316 53.58 25.70 5.66
CA ALA A 316 52.72 25.29 4.54
C ALA A 316 51.89 26.48 4.03
N SER A 317 51.50 26.45 2.76
CA SER A 317 50.54 27.41 2.18
C SER A 317 49.24 27.44 2.98
N GLY A 318 48.71 28.64 3.24
CA GLY A 318 47.58 28.88 4.13
C GLY A 318 47.96 28.97 5.62
N GLY A 319 49.19 28.62 5.98
CA GLY A 319 49.71 28.76 7.35
C GLY A 319 50.20 30.18 7.64
N PHE A 320 50.38 30.46 8.93
CA PHE A 320 51.07 31.64 9.42
C PHE A 320 52.17 31.25 10.41
N GLY A 321 53.17 32.11 10.56
CA GLY A 321 54.21 31.97 11.56
C GLY A 321 54.69 33.32 12.06
N TYR A 322 55.45 33.31 13.15
CA TYR A 322 56.01 34.52 13.75
C TYR A 322 57.53 34.51 13.58
N CYS A 323 58.09 35.66 13.23
CA CYS A 323 59.54 35.90 13.33
C CYS A 323 59.79 37.15 14.19
N PHE A 324 61.00 37.26 14.74
CA PHE A 324 61.38 38.30 15.71
C PHE A 324 62.54 39.16 15.18
N LYS A 325 62.55 40.45 15.52
CA LYS A 325 63.50 41.46 15.00
C LYS A 325 64.96 41.31 15.52
N GLY A 326 65.17 40.49 16.55
CA GLY A 326 66.48 40.28 17.17
C GLY A 326 66.51 39.06 18.08
N ASN A 327 67.68 38.41 18.22
CA ASN A 327 67.93 37.40 19.27
C ASN A 327 68.30 38.02 20.62
N LYS A 328 68.08 39.34 20.77
CA LYS A 328 68.42 39.99 22.03
C LYS A 328 67.43 39.50 23.08
N PRO A 329 67.91 39.12 24.27
CA PRO A 329 67.01 38.85 25.36
C PRO A 329 66.12 40.07 25.55
N ALA A 330 64.80 39.87 25.63
CA ALA A 330 63.89 40.98 25.89
C ALA A 330 64.35 41.67 27.18
N THR A 331 64.60 42.98 27.12
CA THR A 331 64.99 43.76 28.30
C THR A 331 63.91 43.57 29.36
N CYS A 332 64.30 43.37 30.62
CA CYS A 332 63.37 43.22 31.74
C CYS A 332 62.25 44.29 31.67
N GLY A 333 61.00 43.81 31.56
CA GLY A 333 59.79 44.61 31.37
C GLY A 333 59.23 44.67 29.93
N GLN A 334 59.98 44.24 28.91
CA GLN A 334 59.50 44.05 27.53
C GLN A 334 59.05 42.59 27.34
N THR A 335 57.93 42.37 26.67
CA THR A 335 57.52 41.02 26.25
C THR A 335 57.99 40.78 24.82
N CYS A 336 58.30 39.53 24.45
CA CYS A 336 58.63 39.17 23.07
C CYS A 336 57.50 39.49 22.06
N LEU A 337 56.31 39.89 22.53
CA LEU A 337 55.17 40.30 21.71
C LEU A 337 55.41 41.62 20.97
N SER A 338 56.19 42.55 21.53
CA SER A 338 56.48 43.85 20.89
C SER A 338 57.44 43.72 19.70
N GLU A 339 58.25 42.66 19.70
CA GLU A 339 59.30 42.43 18.70
C GLU A 339 58.94 41.33 17.68
N ARG A 340 57.72 40.76 17.74
CA ARG A 340 57.27 39.75 16.77
C ARG A 340 56.51 40.38 15.62
N LYS A 341 56.66 39.79 14.44
CA LYS A 341 55.86 40.06 13.26
C LYS A 341 55.24 38.76 12.75
N GLN A 342 53.95 38.82 12.39
CA GLN A 342 53.26 37.69 11.78
C GLN A 342 53.46 37.71 10.27
N PHE A 343 53.73 36.53 9.72
CA PHE A 343 53.86 36.30 8.29
C PHE A 343 52.86 35.22 7.86
N ASN A 344 52.17 35.47 6.77
CA ASN A 344 51.24 34.54 6.15
C ASN A 344 51.87 33.98 4.87
N CYS A 345 51.71 32.68 4.64
CA CYS A 345 52.14 32.02 3.41
C CYS A 345 50.95 31.79 2.49
N MET A 346 51.00 32.32 1.28
CA MET A 346 50.06 31.99 0.21
C MET A 346 50.82 31.52 -1.02
N ASN A 347 50.77 30.21 -1.26
CA ASN A 347 51.31 29.53 -2.43
C ASN A 347 52.77 29.92 -2.75
N GLY A 348 53.67 29.75 -1.77
CA GLY A 348 55.09 30.09 -1.90
C GLY A 348 55.41 31.58 -1.73
N THR A 349 54.39 32.46 -1.64
CA THR A 349 54.58 33.88 -1.38
C THR A 349 54.37 34.19 0.10
N VAL A 350 55.33 34.89 0.71
CA VAL A 350 55.24 35.35 2.10
C VAL A 350 54.87 36.84 2.12
N ALA A 351 53.83 37.17 2.87
CA ALA A 351 53.46 38.55 3.18
C ALA A 351 53.35 38.73 4.70
N ALA A 352 53.77 39.90 5.19
CA ALA A 352 53.47 40.28 6.57
C ALA A 352 51.96 40.55 6.74
N ASP A 353 51.48 40.49 7.99
CA ASP A 353 50.09 40.80 8.35
C ASP A 353 49.61 42.21 7.95
N ASP A 354 50.53 43.15 7.77
CA ASP A 354 50.28 44.51 7.28
C ASP A 354 50.29 44.64 5.74
N GLY A 355 50.42 43.52 5.02
CA GLY A 355 50.47 43.47 3.56
C GLY A 355 51.82 43.87 2.95
N THR A 356 52.85 44.15 3.77
CA THR A 356 54.17 44.52 3.24
C THR A 356 54.91 43.29 2.68
N PRO A 357 55.56 43.42 1.50
CA PRO A 357 56.34 42.34 0.91
C PRO A 357 57.60 42.04 1.76
N MET A 358 58.07 40.79 1.68
CA MET A 358 59.18 40.28 2.51
C MET A 358 60.45 41.16 2.51
N ALA A 359 60.76 41.82 1.37
CA ALA A 359 61.94 42.67 1.23
C ALA A 359 61.98 43.84 2.24
N ALA A 360 60.81 44.32 2.70
CA ALA A 360 60.72 45.39 3.69
C ALA A 360 60.94 44.90 5.13
N ASN A 361 60.98 43.58 5.36
CA ASN A 361 60.98 42.97 6.70
C ASN A 361 62.30 42.23 7.03
N ALA A 362 63.40 42.61 6.39
CA ALA A 362 64.72 41.99 6.55
C ALA A 362 65.27 41.97 8.00
N GLY A 363 64.65 42.70 8.93
CA GLY A 363 65.01 42.69 10.36
C GLY A 363 64.51 41.46 11.14
N TYR A 364 63.51 40.72 10.67
CA TYR A 364 62.85 39.65 11.43
C TYR A 364 63.46 38.26 11.18
N THR A 365 64.73 38.06 11.55
CA THR A 365 65.50 36.85 11.19
C THR A 365 65.54 35.76 12.25
N PHE A 366 64.85 35.92 13.39
CA PHE A 366 64.88 34.95 14.49
C PHE A 366 63.55 34.23 14.65
N ASN A 367 63.59 32.91 14.90
CA ASN A 367 62.41 32.04 15.04
C ASN A 367 61.93 31.92 16.50
N SER A 368 62.73 32.38 17.46
CA SER A 368 62.40 32.45 18.87
C SER A 368 62.98 33.73 19.48
N CYS A 369 62.35 34.21 20.53
CA CYS A 369 62.87 35.27 21.39
C CYS A 369 63.17 34.65 22.76
N ASN A 370 64.39 34.83 23.26
CA ASN A 370 64.78 34.36 24.59
C ASN A 370 64.32 35.39 25.63
N GLU A 371 63.40 35.02 26.51
CA GLU A 371 63.11 35.85 27.68
C GLU A 371 64.30 35.77 28.65
N GLN A 372 64.79 36.93 29.11
CA GLN A 372 65.98 36.97 29.97
C GLN A 372 65.66 36.38 31.35
N ALA A 373 66.24 35.23 31.68
CA ALA A 373 65.98 34.48 32.92
C ALA A 373 66.51 35.13 34.22
N SER A 374 67.00 36.37 34.18
CA SER A 374 67.72 37.02 35.29
C SER A 374 67.11 38.34 35.78
N CYS A 375 65.81 38.58 35.59
CA CYS A 375 65.17 39.75 36.19
C CYS A 375 65.03 39.57 37.71
N LYS A 376 65.69 40.43 38.49
CA LYS A 376 65.64 40.38 39.95
C LYS A 376 64.24 40.80 40.44
N PRO A 377 63.54 39.97 41.23
CA PRO A 377 62.22 40.35 41.74
C PRO A 377 62.32 41.54 42.70
N CYS A 378 61.29 42.39 42.72
CA CYS A 378 61.17 43.43 43.73
C CYS A 378 60.52 42.86 44.98
N THR A 379 61.05 43.19 46.16
CA THR A 379 60.46 42.80 47.45
C THR A 379 59.56 43.93 47.94
N LEU A 380 58.27 43.65 48.11
CA LEU A 380 57.28 44.54 48.70
C LEU A 380 57.55 44.72 50.21
N PRO A 381 57.00 45.78 50.85
CA PRO A 381 57.17 46.00 52.28
C PRO A 381 56.70 44.85 53.19
N ASP A 382 55.77 44.02 52.70
CA ASP A 382 55.26 42.82 53.39
C ASP A 382 56.14 41.57 53.15
N GLY A 383 57.29 41.72 52.48
CA GLY A 383 58.23 40.64 52.16
C GLY A 383 57.86 39.83 50.91
N LYS A 384 56.71 40.08 50.28
CA LYS A 384 56.33 39.38 49.05
C LYS A 384 57.16 39.84 47.87
N GLN A 385 57.53 38.91 47.01
CA GLN A 385 58.24 39.23 45.78
C GLN A 385 57.26 39.38 44.62
N ILE A 386 57.41 40.46 43.86
CA ILE A 386 56.76 40.61 42.55
C ILE A 386 57.82 40.57 41.46
N ILE A 387 57.46 39.94 40.34
CA ILE A 387 58.34 39.85 39.17
C ILE A 387 58.52 41.23 38.53
N ASP A 388 59.61 41.40 37.80
CA ASP A 388 59.88 42.62 37.06
C ASP A 388 58.76 42.97 36.08
N GLY A 389 58.42 44.26 35.96
CA GLY A 389 57.28 44.75 35.17
C GLY A 389 55.91 44.56 35.83
N ALA A 390 55.80 43.74 36.88
CA ALA A 390 54.56 43.62 37.64
C ALA A 390 54.24 44.92 38.39
N LYS A 391 52.94 45.21 38.52
CA LYS A 391 52.42 46.33 39.29
C LYS A 391 51.89 45.84 40.64
N ALA A 392 52.20 46.55 41.71
CA ALA A 392 51.62 46.33 43.03
C ALA A 392 51.07 47.63 43.59
N THR A 393 49.88 47.55 44.18
CA THR A 393 49.26 48.68 44.87
C THR A 393 49.56 48.60 46.36
N LEU A 394 50.16 49.64 46.90
CA LEU A 394 50.42 49.80 48.34
C LEU A 394 49.48 50.86 48.91
N PHE A 395 49.13 50.69 50.18
CA PHE A 395 48.19 51.54 50.91
C PHE A 395 48.85 52.19 52.11
N LYS A 396 48.38 53.40 52.44
CA LYS A 396 48.84 54.18 53.60
C LYS A 396 48.24 53.69 54.91
N SER A 397 46.99 53.22 54.89
CA SER A 397 46.29 52.62 56.04
C SER A 397 45.79 51.20 55.72
N GLU A 398 45.77 50.32 56.73
CA GLU A 398 45.12 49.00 56.64
C GLU A 398 43.60 49.09 56.65
N SER A 399 43.06 50.22 57.11
CA SER A 399 41.62 50.47 57.08
C SER A 399 41.25 51.91 56.84
N VAL A 400 40.10 52.13 56.19
CA VAL A 400 39.48 53.46 56.02
C VAL A 400 38.11 53.49 56.70
N THR A 401 37.69 54.69 57.13
CA THR A 401 36.36 54.90 57.73
C THR A 401 35.25 54.60 56.74
N CYS A 402 34.09 54.17 57.25
CA CYS A 402 32.96 53.78 56.41
C CYS A 402 32.52 54.95 55.51
N GLY A 403 32.41 54.68 54.20
CA GLY A 403 32.15 55.70 53.16
C GLY A 403 33.40 56.26 52.46
N GLN A 404 34.62 55.93 52.91
CA GLN A 404 35.85 56.24 52.17
C GLN A 404 36.35 55.05 51.36
N SER A 405 37.04 55.32 50.24
CA SER A 405 37.65 54.30 49.39
C SER A 405 39.13 54.13 49.69
N CYS A 406 39.58 52.87 49.75
CA CYS A 406 40.99 52.53 49.86
C CYS A 406 41.83 53.04 48.66
N PHE A 407 41.22 53.26 47.50
CA PHE A 407 41.90 53.58 46.23
C PHE A 407 41.97 55.08 45.90
N THR A 408 41.78 55.96 46.89
CA THR A 408 42.05 57.39 46.68
C THR A 408 43.54 57.62 46.50
N THR A 409 43.93 58.64 45.71
CA THR A 409 45.34 59.01 45.52
C THR A 409 46.04 59.40 46.82
N ALA A 410 45.28 59.73 47.87
CA ALA A 410 45.79 59.99 49.21
C ALA A 410 46.11 58.71 50.01
N ASN A 411 45.51 57.56 49.66
CA ASN A 411 45.60 56.32 50.44
C ASN A 411 46.11 55.10 49.67
N ALA A 412 46.16 55.13 48.33
CA ALA A 412 46.77 54.09 47.49
C ALA A 412 47.79 54.65 46.49
N ILE A 413 48.86 53.88 46.27
CA ILE A 413 49.83 54.11 45.21
C ILE A 413 50.09 52.81 44.45
N THR A 414 50.10 52.87 43.11
CA THR A 414 50.52 51.74 42.26
C THR A 414 51.97 51.91 41.86
N LEU A 415 52.79 50.94 42.23
CA LEU A 415 54.21 50.90 41.93
C LEU A 415 54.49 49.82 40.90
N THR A 416 55.43 50.08 40.00
CA THR A 416 55.90 49.08 39.02
C THR A 416 57.29 48.64 39.42
N CYS A 417 57.50 47.32 39.47
CA CYS A 417 58.84 46.76 39.66
C CYS A 417 59.68 46.99 38.40
N ALA A 418 60.89 47.53 38.58
CA ALA A 418 61.87 47.76 37.53
C ALA A 418 63.26 47.30 38.01
N ASN A 419 63.68 46.11 37.59
CA ASN A 419 64.95 45.45 37.87
C ASN A 419 65.30 45.35 39.36
N GLY A 420 64.35 44.87 40.18
CA GLY A 420 64.54 44.74 41.62
C GLY A 420 64.45 46.07 42.38
N LEU A 421 64.18 47.18 41.69
CA LEU A 421 63.89 48.49 42.27
C LEU A 421 62.44 48.85 41.98
N MET A 422 61.73 49.32 43.00
CA MET A 422 60.38 49.83 42.82
C MET A 422 60.46 51.32 42.53
N ALA A 423 59.77 51.80 41.50
CA ALA A 423 59.70 53.23 41.22
C ALA A 423 59.22 54.02 42.46
N ASN A 424 59.73 55.23 42.67
CA ASN A 424 59.35 56.13 43.77
C ASN A 424 59.52 55.52 45.18
N GLN A 425 60.70 54.96 45.48
CA GLN A 425 61.04 54.43 46.80
C GLN A 425 60.80 55.42 47.94
N ASP A 426 60.89 56.73 47.69
CA ASP A 426 60.65 57.75 48.72
C ASP A 426 59.23 57.70 49.30
N LEU A 427 58.25 57.22 48.52
CA LEU A 427 56.85 57.08 48.94
C LEU A 427 56.62 55.83 49.81
N TYR A 428 57.62 54.95 49.95
CA TYR A 428 57.52 53.74 50.81
C TYR A 428 57.34 54.07 52.28
N LYS A 429 57.82 55.24 52.71
CA LYS A 429 57.75 55.64 54.12
C LYS A 429 56.30 55.74 54.58
N ASP A 430 55.41 56.12 53.66
CA ASP A 430 54.00 56.35 53.96
C ASP A 430 53.08 55.20 53.52
N PHE A 431 53.45 54.37 52.52
CA PHE A 431 52.60 53.32 51.96
C PHE A 431 53.19 51.92 52.20
N LYS A 432 52.93 51.34 53.39
CA LYS A 432 53.55 50.07 53.83
C LYS A 432 52.63 48.86 53.75
N LYS A 433 51.36 49.04 53.38
CA LYS A 433 50.33 47.99 53.50
C LYS A 433 49.95 47.45 52.13
N THR A 434 49.92 46.14 51.95
CA THR A 434 49.50 45.52 50.67
C THR A 434 48.00 45.25 50.60
N LYS A 435 47.28 45.57 51.68
CA LYS A 435 45.82 45.47 51.81
C LYS A 435 45.27 46.68 52.56
N CYS A 436 44.05 47.07 52.22
CA CYS A 436 43.26 48.05 52.92
C CYS A 436 41.81 47.56 52.93
N GLU A 437 41.17 47.54 54.10
CA GLU A 437 39.80 47.06 54.30
C GLU A 437 38.91 48.22 54.80
N SER A 438 37.68 48.34 54.31
CA SER A 438 36.73 49.30 54.88
C SER A 438 36.16 48.72 56.18
N SER A 439 36.24 49.46 57.30
CA SER A 439 35.84 48.96 58.62
C SER A 439 34.32 49.01 58.86
N CYS A 440 33.50 48.71 57.84
CA CYS A 440 32.05 48.68 57.99
C CYS A 440 31.64 47.33 58.61
N ASN A 441 31.32 47.35 59.90
CA ASN A 441 30.79 46.19 60.63
C ASN A 441 29.36 45.90 60.16
N THR A 442 29.15 44.85 59.36
CA THR A 442 27.84 44.50 58.75
C THR A 442 26.87 43.79 59.72
N THR A 443 27.05 43.92 61.05
CA THR A 443 26.32 43.09 62.03
C THR A 443 25.05 43.73 62.61
N THR A 444 24.69 44.96 62.23
CA THR A 444 23.34 45.50 62.51
C THR A 444 22.56 45.60 61.22
N GLY A 445 21.55 44.73 61.10
CA GLY A 445 20.82 44.46 59.88
C GLY A 445 20.12 45.66 59.27
N ASP A 446 20.33 45.81 57.97
CA ASP A 446 19.35 46.37 57.05
C ASP A 446 19.35 45.50 55.79
N GLN A 447 18.33 44.64 55.68
CA GLN A 447 18.02 43.92 54.46
C GLN A 447 17.22 44.85 53.55
N GLY A 448 17.91 45.63 52.73
CA GLY A 448 17.27 46.54 51.78
C GLY A 448 18.19 46.90 50.63
N ILE A 449 17.97 46.25 49.48
CA ILE A 449 18.56 46.53 48.16
C ILE A 449 20.03 46.09 48.02
N GLY A 450 20.21 44.98 47.29
CA GLY A 450 21.48 44.28 47.11
C GLY A 450 22.59 45.12 46.48
N ARG A 451 23.72 45.15 47.19
CA ARG A 451 25.11 45.28 46.73
C ARG A 451 25.33 46.04 45.41
N VAL A 452 25.58 47.33 45.53
CA VAL A 452 26.53 48.03 44.65
C VAL A 452 27.94 47.74 45.18
N GLY A 453 28.50 46.59 44.78
CA GLY A 453 29.89 46.23 45.07
C GLY A 453 30.81 46.82 44.01
N GLY A 454 31.21 48.07 44.21
CA GLY A 454 32.24 48.74 43.42
C GLY A 454 33.54 48.83 44.22
N ASP A 455 34.33 47.76 44.21
CA ASP A 455 35.73 47.79 44.66
C ASP A 455 36.63 47.30 43.51
N GLY A 456 37.51 48.17 43.04
CA GLY A 456 38.39 48.00 41.89
C GLY A 456 39.58 47.08 42.15
N GLY A 457 39.33 45.79 42.37
CA GLY A 457 40.28 44.72 42.16
C GLY A 457 39.79 43.82 41.05
N GLY A 458 40.12 44.14 39.78
CA GLY A 458 39.72 43.39 38.58
C GLY A 458 38.22 43.10 38.49
N ALA A 459 37.46 43.93 37.75
CA ALA A 459 36.02 43.72 37.58
C ALA A 459 35.71 42.23 37.40
N PRO A 460 34.92 41.59 38.30
CA PRO A 460 34.60 40.19 38.14
C PRO A 460 34.06 40.05 36.73
N VAL A 461 34.67 39.17 35.94
CA VAL A 461 34.27 38.93 34.55
C VAL A 461 32.76 38.70 34.61
N VAL A 462 31.95 39.69 34.22
CA VAL A 462 30.50 39.61 34.43
C VAL A 462 29.98 38.72 33.33
N TRP A 463 29.86 37.44 33.64
CA TRP A 463 29.31 36.47 32.72
C TRP A 463 27.86 36.83 32.44
N CYS A 464 27.48 36.93 31.16
CA CYS A 464 26.08 37.11 30.81
C CYS A 464 25.40 35.75 30.81
N GLN A 465 24.29 35.62 31.54
CA GLN A 465 23.46 34.43 31.46
C GLN A 465 22.75 34.38 30.11
N LEU A 466 22.77 33.21 29.46
CA LEU A 466 22.07 33.02 28.19
C LEU A 466 20.55 33.12 28.43
N PRO A 467 19.79 33.80 27.56
CA PRO A 467 18.35 34.01 27.75
C PRO A 467 17.52 32.72 27.88
N TRP A 468 18.01 31.62 27.31
CA TRP A 468 17.38 30.29 27.36
C TRP A 468 17.89 29.40 28.51
N GLY A 469 18.64 29.95 29.47
CA GLY A 469 19.06 29.24 30.69
C GLY A 469 20.16 28.18 30.53
N GLY A 470 20.78 28.06 29.35
CA GLY A 470 21.74 26.99 29.02
C GLY A 470 23.21 27.27 29.36
N GLY A 471 23.51 28.24 30.21
CA GLY A 471 24.88 28.58 30.60
C GLY A 471 25.16 30.08 30.61
N THR A 472 26.42 30.44 30.76
CA THR A 472 26.90 31.82 30.76
C THR A 472 27.98 32.03 29.70
N VAL A 473 28.11 33.25 29.19
CA VAL A 473 29.14 33.63 28.21
C VAL A 473 30.04 34.72 28.76
N THR A 474 31.31 34.71 28.36
CA THR A 474 32.28 35.73 28.76
C THR A 474 31.92 37.11 28.17
N PRO A 475 32.33 38.21 28.82
CA PRO A 475 32.15 39.56 28.29
C PRO A 475 32.62 39.73 26.85
N ASN A 476 31.89 40.54 26.09
CA ASN A 476 32.11 40.81 24.66
C ASN A 476 31.93 39.62 23.71
N THR A 477 31.59 38.43 24.22
CA THR A 477 31.22 37.30 23.37
C THR A 477 29.88 37.56 22.71
N SER A 478 29.85 37.29 21.41
CA SER A 478 28.66 37.34 20.57
C SER A 478 28.14 35.92 20.37
N VAL A 479 26.84 35.71 20.56
CA VAL A 479 26.18 34.44 20.26
C VAL A 479 25.03 34.67 19.29
N ILE A 480 24.79 33.66 18.45
CA ILE A 480 23.62 33.64 17.58
C ILE A 480 22.41 33.30 18.45
N ALA A 481 21.35 34.11 18.32
CA ALA A 481 20.08 33.86 18.96
C ALA A 481 18.93 34.20 17.99
N TYR A 482 17.77 33.60 18.24
CA TYR A 482 16.59 33.76 17.40
C TYR A 482 15.45 34.36 18.22
N SER A 483 14.64 35.20 17.58
CA SER A 483 13.42 35.75 18.21
C SER A 483 12.24 34.77 18.19
N ARG A 484 12.35 33.69 17.42
CA ARG A 484 11.36 32.61 17.33
C ARG A 484 12.03 31.24 17.22
N PRO A 485 11.43 30.18 17.80
CA PRO A 485 11.93 28.81 17.67
C PRO A 485 11.52 28.12 16.36
N VAL A 486 10.52 28.66 15.66
CA VAL A 486 9.99 28.15 14.38
C VAL A 486 9.68 29.33 13.45
N ALA A 487 10.14 29.27 12.20
CA ALA A 487 9.82 30.27 11.18
C ALA A 487 8.40 30.06 10.62
N PRO A 488 7.61 31.13 10.39
CA PRO A 488 6.33 31.01 9.71
C PRO A 488 6.50 30.50 8.26
N PRO A 489 5.46 29.87 7.67
CA PRO A 489 5.50 29.45 6.28
C PRO A 489 5.91 30.59 5.34
N GLY A 490 6.90 30.34 4.49
CA GLY A 490 7.43 31.33 3.54
C GLY A 490 8.54 32.23 4.07
N HIS A 491 8.86 32.16 5.38
CA HIS A 491 9.97 32.88 5.99
C HIS A 491 11.13 31.94 6.30
N LYS A 492 12.35 32.47 6.31
CA LYS A 492 13.56 31.73 6.70
C LYS A 492 13.96 32.06 8.13
N CYS A 493 14.62 31.13 8.82
CA CYS A 493 15.14 31.38 10.17
C CYS A 493 16.18 32.51 10.21
N SER A 494 16.83 32.82 9.07
CA SER A 494 17.74 33.96 8.93
C SER A 494 17.07 35.32 9.17
N GLU A 495 15.75 35.45 8.94
CA GLU A 495 15.01 36.70 9.16
C GLU A 495 14.78 37.00 10.66
N TYR A 496 14.85 35.97 11.50
CA TYR A 496 14.67 36.06 12.95
C TYR A 496 15.98 35.91 13.72
N LYS A 497 17.11 35.82 13.01
CA LYS A 497 18.45 35.62 13.55
C LYS A 497 19.08 36.96 13.91
N SER A 498 19.64 37.05 15.11
CA SER A 498 20.50 38.17 15.51
C SER A 498 21.73 37.70 16.25
N LEU A 499 22.75 38.55 16.24
CA LEU A 499 23.97 38.36 17.02
C LEU A 499 23.83 39.20 18.29
N ILE A 500 23.54 38.54 19.42
CA ILE A 500 23.43 39.20 20.72
C ILE A 500 24.79 39.18 21.41
N LYS A 501 25.19 40.29 22.02
CA LYS A 501 26.52 40.47 22.61
C LYS A 501 26.41 40.65 24.13
N CYS A 502 27.27 39.96 24.87
CA CYS A 502 27.37 40.15 26.30
C CYS A 502 27.98 41.51 26.63
N ASN A 503 27.19 42.40 27.26
CA ASN A 503 27.68 43.70 27.69
C ASN A 503 28.52 43.55 28.98
N ALA A 504 29.83 43.74 28.85
CA ALA A 504 30.81 43.62 29.92
C ALA A 504 30.50 44.45 31.17
N TYR A 505 29.77 45.56 31.02
CA TYR A 505 29.47 46.50 32.10
C TYR A 505 28.16 46.18 32.83
N ARG A 506 27.22 45.46 32.19
CA ARG A 506 25.88 45.22 32.74
C ARG A 506 25.58 43.75 33.02
N GLY A 507 26.40 42.81 32.53
CA GLY A 507 26.10 41.37 32.66
C GLY A 507 24.86 40.91 31.90
N LEU A 508 24.39 41.71 30.94
CA LEU A 508 23.18 41.46 30.17
C LEU A 508 23.51 41.34 28.68
N MET A 509 22.79 40.44 28.01
CA MET A 509 22.86 40.29 26.55
C MET A 509 22.13 41.44 25.86
N THR A 510 22.77 42.08 24.88
CA THR A 510 22.09 43.08 24.04
C THR A 510 20.94 42.43 23.28
N GLY A 511 19.71 42.93 23.45
CA GLY A 511 18.51 42.33 22.83
C GLY A 511 18.02 41.03 23.50
N GLY A 512 18.52 40.69 24.71
CA GLY A 512 18.17 39.44 25.41
C GLY A 512 16.67 39.25 25.74
N ALA A 513 15.86 40.31 25.69
CA ALA A 513 14.40 40.21 25.83
C ALA A 513 13.69 39.79 24.52
N THR A 514 14.34 39.99 23.37
CA THR A 514 13.75 39.74 22.05
C THR A 514 14.25 38.44 21.43
N TYR A 515 15.52 38.08 21.67
CA TYR A 515 16.16 36.90 21.08
C TYR A 515 16.45 35.85 22.16
N VAL A 516 15.45 35.04 22.46
CA VAL A 516 15.45 34.11 23.61
C VAL A 516 15.64 32.64 23.22
N TYR A 517 15.83 32.31 21.94
CA TYR A 517 15.95 30.92 21.47
C TYR A 517 17.35 30.63 20.87
N PRO A 518 17.98 29.47 21.19
CA PRO A 518 19.29 29.11 20.65
C PRO A 518 19.25 28.56 19.21
N THR A 519 18.10 28.06 18.78
CA THR A 519 17.89 27.44 17.47
C THR A 519 16.53 27.84 16.89
N CYS A 520 16.41 27.80 15.57
CA CYS A 520 15.15 28.00 14.84
C CYS A 520 14.96 26.89 13.81
N ARG A 521 13.72 26.42 13.63
CA ARG A 521 13.32 25.42 12.61
C ARG A 521 12.52 26.10 11.50
N GLU A 522 12.86 25.79 10.25
CA GLU A 522 12.12 26.23 9.06
C GLU A 522 10.93 25.33 8.75
#